data_AF-A0A927YVS5-F1
#
_entry.id   AF-A0A927YVS5-F1
#
_cell.length_a   1.000
_cell.length_b   1.000
_cell.length_c   1.000
_cell.angle_alpha   90.00
_cell.angle_beta   90.00
_cell.angle_gamma   90.00
#
_symmetry.space_group_name_H-M   'P 1'
#
loop_
_entity.id
_entity.type
_entity.pdbx_description
1 polymer ?
#
loop_
_entity_poly.entity_id
_entity_poly.type
_entity_poly.pdbx_seq_one_letter_code
_entity_poly.pdbx_strand_id
1 'polypeptide(L)'
;MCIWEKLMRVKGGVNMPSIDINQSDVLSHSSGIKGGASSIQVKSLSPQDSESTISGNVECQAAFIKSQTMLSQLMSAVQREANLIEQLGTEFQEADKCLADMVSHLSS
;
A
#
# COMPACT_ATOMS: atom_id res chain seq x y z
N MET A 1 -16.65 20.05 8.48
CA MET A 1 -15.48 20.87 8.84
C MET A 1 -14.25 20.04 8.50
N CYS A 2 -13.59 20.35 7.40
CA CYS A 2 -12.47 19.55 6.88
C CYS A 2 -11.27 19.69 7.81
N ILE A 3 -10.50 18.61 8.04
CA ILE A 3 -9.34 18.60 8.97
C ILE A 3 -8.36 19.75 8.64
N TRP A 4 -8.27 20.14 7.38
CA TRP A 4 -7.42 21.21 6.87
C TRP A 4 -7.88 22.63 7.22
N GLU A 5 -9.17 22.88 7.53
CA GLU A 5 -9.65 24.19 8.03
C GLU A 5 -8.97 24.59 9.35
N LYS A 6 -8.55 23.60 10.16
CA LYS A 6 -7.81 23.84 11.40
C LYS A 6 -6.35 24.20 11.16
N LEU A 7 -5.74 23.67 10.09
CA LEU A 7 -4.33 23.87 9.76
C LEU A 7 -4.07 25.20 9.05
N MET A 8 -5.00 25.63 8.17
CA MET A 8 -4.86 26.86 7.38
C MET A 8 -5.06 28.16 8.18
N ARG A 9 -5.70 28.11 9.36
CA ARG A 9 -5.82 29.28 10.26
C ARG A 9 -4.49 29.76 10.86
N VAL A 10 -3.40 29.00 10.72
CA VAL A 10 -2.13 29.25 11.42
C VAL A 10 -1.12 30.06 10.59
N LYS A 11 -1.26 30.19 9.27
CA LYS A 11 -0.27 30.90 8.44
C LYS A 11 -0.92 31.93 7.52
N GLY A 12 -0.90 33.19 7.95
CA GLY A 12 -1.20 34.34 7.11
C GLY A 12 -0.13 34.53 6.02
N GLY A 13 -0.55 34.43 4.76
CA GLY A 13 0.29 34.64 3.59
C GLY A 13 -0.23 33.82 2.41
N VAL A 14 -0.79 34.49 1.40
CA VAL A 14 -1.43 33.89 0.22
C VAL A 14 -0.34 33.32 -0.71
N ASN A 15 0.18 32.16 -0.36
CA ASN A 15 0.75 31.19 -1.29
C ASN A 15 0.10 29.86 -0.93
N MET A 16 -0.95 29.50 -1.66
CA MET A 16 -1.74 28.30 -1.38
C MET A 16 -0.87 27.08 -1.70
N PRO A 17 -0.53 26.22 -0.73
CA PRO A 17 0.23 25.01 -1.02
C PRO A 17 -0.67 24.01 -1.76
N SER A 18 -0.34 23.66 -3.01
CA SER A 18 -0.86 22.47 -3.68
C SER A 18 0.01 21.28 -3.31
N ILE A 19 -0.62 20.12 -3.09
CA ILE A 19 0.06 18.87 -2.80
C ILE A 19 0.24 18.12 -4.13
N ASP A 20 1.23 18.55 -4.90
CA ASP A 20 1.52 18.10 -6.28
C ASP A 20 1.92 16.61 -6.34
N ILE A 21 0.93 15.73 -6.20
CA ILE A 21 1.07 14.27 -6.23
C ILE A 21 0.69 13.79 -7.61
N ASN A 22 1.65 13.14 -8.29
CA ASN A 22 1.36 12.45 -9.54
C ASN A 22 0.54 11.18 -9.27
N GLN A 23 -0.78 11.28 -9.43
CA GLN A 23 -1.70 10.15 -9.23
C GLN A 23 -1.41 8.97 -10.16
N SER A 24 -0.89 9.22 -11.35
CA SER A 24 -0.50 8.13 -12.25
C SER A 24 0.68 7.32 -11.69
N ASP A 25 1.63 7.98 -11.02
CA ASP A 25 2.75 7.31 -10.36
C ASP A 25 2.29 6.54 -9.11
N VAL A 26 1.36 7.11 -8.32
CA VAL A 26 0.76 6.41 -7.17
C VAL A 26 0.10 5.11 -7.60
N LEU A 27 -0.77 5.17 -8.63
CA LEU A 27 -1.47 4.00 -9.15
C LEU A 27 -0.52 2.99 -9.79
N SER A 28 0.49 3.47 -10.52
CA SER A 28 1.51 2.62 -11.14
C SER A 28 2.33 1.88 -10.09
N HIS A 29 2.83 2.57 -9.07
CA HIS A 29 3.60 1.97 -7.99
C HIS A 29 2.77 1.01 -7.13
N SER A 30 1.56 1.40 -6.72
CA SER A 30 0.68 0.52 -5.93
C SER A 30 0.33 -0.75 -6.72
N SER A 31 0.04 -0.63 -8.01
CA SER A 31 -0.21 -1.77 -8.89
C SER A 31 1.02 -2.66 -9.08
N GLY A 32 2.20 -2.06 -9.26
CA GLY A 32 3.47 -2.79 -9.36
C GLY A 32 3.77 -3.58 -8.08
N ILE A 33 3.53 -2.99 -6.91
CA ILE A 33 3.70 -3.66 -5.61
C ILE A 33 2.70 -4.81 -5.46
N LYS A 34 1.42 -4.62 -5.82
CA LYS A 34 0.39 -5.68 -5.81
C LYS A 34 0.76 -6.82 -6.76
N GLY A 35 1.28 -6.51 -7.95
CA GLY A 35 1.75 -7.50 -8.93
C GLY A 35 2.99 -8.26 -8.45
N GLY A 36 3.92 -7.58 -7.78
CA GLY A 36 5.06 -8.23 -7.12
C GLY A 36 4.62 -9.18 -6.01
N ALA A 37 3.68 -8.76 -5.17
CA ALA A 37 3.11 -9.60 -4.11
C ALA A 37 2.42 -10.86 -4.66
N SER A 38 1.66 -10.73 -5.76
CA SER A 38 0.96 -11.87 -6.38
C SER A 38 1.90 -12.86 -7.07
N SER A 39 3.13 -12.46 -7.40
CA SER A 39 4.14 -13.36 -7.96
C SER A 39 4.74 -14.32 -6.91
N ILE A 40 4.62 -14.00 -5.61
CA ILE A 40 5.03 -14.89 -4.52
C ILE A 40 4.00 -16.01 -4.43
N GLN A 41 4.41 -17.26 -4.65
CA GLN A 41 3.51 -18.40 -4.53
C GLN A 41 3.76 -19.14 -3.21
N VAL A 42 2.73 -19.23 -2.38
CA VAL A 42 2.69 -20.17 -1.27
C VAL A 42 2.49 -21.57 -1.86
N LYS A 43 3.36 -22.51 -1.50
CA LYS A 43 3.32 -23.89 -1.97
C LYS A 43 3.11 -24.82 -0.78
N SER A 44 2.25 -25.81 -0.97
CA SER A 44 2.17 -26.94 -0.04
C SER A 44 3.28 -27.95 -0.34
N LEU A 45 3.70 -28.71 0.67
CA LEU A 45 4.49 -29.91 0.42
C LEU A 45 3.68 -30.83 -0.51
N SER A 46 4.34 -31.38 -1.52
CA SER A 46 3.69 -32.35 -2.38
C SER A 46 3.43 -33.63 -1.57
N PRO A 47 2.20 -34.14 -1.51
CA PRO A 47 1.92 -35.40 -0.83
C PRO A 47 2.54 -36.62 -1.54
N GLN A 48 3.05 -36.43 -2.77
CA GLN A 48 3.74 -37.44 -3.57
C GLN A 48 5.26 -37.31 -3.47
N ASP A 49 5.78 -36.27 -2.80
CA ASP A 49 7.21 -36.14 -2.54
C ASP A 49 7.59 -37.07 -1.38
N SER A 50 7.90 -38.33 -1.69
CA SER A 50 8.38 -39.32 -0.73
C SER A 50 9.90 -39.45 -0.71
N GLU A 51 10.61 -38.71 -1.56
CA GLU A 51 12.06 -38.88 -1.77
C GLU A 51 12.89 -37.69 -1.28
N SER A 52 12.32 -36.48 -1.14
CA SER A 52 13.09 -35.36 -0.62
C SER A 52 13.35 -35.52 0.88
N THR A 53 14.51 -35.05 1.33
CA THR A 53 14.85 -34.98 2.77
C THR A 53 13.86 -34.11 3.54
N ILE A 54 13.12 -33.22 2.84
CA ILE A 54 12.13 -32.34 3.45
C ILE A 54 10.90 -33.11 3.91
N SER A 55 10.40 -34.06 3.12
CA SER A 55 9.26 -34.90 3.51
C SER A 55 9.65 -36.02 4.46
N GLY A 56 10.87 -36.52 4.37
CA GLY A 56 11.38 -37.57 5.28
C GLY A 56 11.74 -37.11 6.70
N ASN A 57 11.90 -35.80 6.94
CA ASN A 57 12.34 -35.25 8.22
C ASN A 57 11.32 -34.24 8.79
N VAL A 58 10.79 -34.53 9.99
CA VAL A 58 9.79 -33.69 10.69
C VAL A 58 10.29 -32.26 10.95
N GLU A 59 11.57 -32.06 11.26
CA GLU A 59 12.16 -30.74 11.44
C GLU A 59 12.21 -29.95 10.13
N CYS A 60 12.51 -30.63 9.02
CA CYS A 60 12.48 -30.01 7.69
C CYS A 60 11.05 -29.66 7.26
N GLN A 61 10.06 -30.51 7.56
CA GLN A 61 8.65 -30.17 7.34
C GLN A 61 8.23 -28.95 8.14
N ALA A 62 8.60 -28.89 9.43
CA ALA A 62 8.30 -27.75 10.30
C ALA A 62 8.96 -26.45 9.79
N ALA A 63 10.23 -26.53 9.36
CA ALA A 63 10.94 -25.40 8.76
C ALA A 63 10.29 -24.93 7.44
N PHE A 64 9.86 -25.87 6.59
CA PHE A 64 9.13 -25.56 5.37
C PHE A 64 7.81 -24.85 5.68
N ILE A 65 6.98 -25.41 6.56
CA ILE A 65 5.70 -24.82 6.97
C ILE A 65 5.91 -23.40 7.51
N LYS A 66 6.90 -23.21 8.40
CA LYS A 66 7.25 -21.89 8.94
C LYS A 66 7.62 -20.90 7.85
N SER A 67 8.39 -21.34 6.85
CA SER A 67 8.77 -20.51 5.70
C SER A 67 7.55 -20.13 4.85
N GLN A 68 6.63 -21.07 4.62
CA GLN A 68 5.36 -20.79 3.92
C GLN A 68 4.47 -19.81 4.68
N THR A 69 4.39 -19.93 6.00
CA THR A 69 3.67 -18.97 6.85
C THR A 69 4.29 -17.57 6.76
N MET A 70 5.62 -17.46 6.82
CA MET A 70 6.32 -16.18 6.68
C MET A 70 6.09 -15.55 5.30
N LEU A 71 6.12 -16.33 4.23
CA LEU A 71 5.82 -15.86 2.88
C LEU A 71 4.39 -15.31 2.76
N SER A 72 3.42 -16.01 3.35
CA SER A 72 2.02 -15.57 3.37
C SER A 72 1.82 -14.26 4.15
N GLN A 73 2.49 -14.12 5.29
CA GLN A 73 2.48 -12.89 6.10
C GLN A 73 3.12 -11.73 5.34
N LEU A 74 4.25 -11.96 4.67
CA LEU A 74 4.94 -10.97 3.85
C LEU A 74 4.04 -10.49 2.71
N MET A 75 3.41 -11.41 1.97
CA MET A 75 2.47 -11.07 0.91
C MET A 75 1.33 -10.19 1.42
N SER A 76 0.73 -10.56 2.55
CA SER A 76 -0.35 -9.80 3.18
C SER A 76 0.09 -8.38 3.58
N ALA A 77 1.30 -8.24 4.13
CA ALA A 77 1.86 -6.96 4.51
C ALA A 77 2.12 -6.07 3.29
N VAL A 78 2.75 -6.62 2.25
CA VAL A 78 3.04 -5.88 1.00
C VAL A 78 1.75 -5.41 0.33
N GLN A 79 0.71 -6.25 0.32
CA GLN A 79 -0.58 -5.86 -0.24
C GLN A 79 -1.29 -4.78 0.57
N ARG A 80 -1.17 -4.81 1.91
CA ARG A 80 -1.67 -3.73 2.77
C ARG A 80 -0.95 -2.41 2.48
N GLU A 81 0.37 -2.42 2.40
CA GLU A 81 1.16 -1.21 2.09
C GLU A 81 0.78 -0.62 0.73
N ALA A 82 0.59 -1.45 -0.30
CA ALA A 82 0.15 -0.98 -1.60
C ALA A 82 -1.22 -0.28 -1.55
N ASN A 83 -2.15 -0.80 -0.73
CA ASN A 83 -3.45 -0.17 -0.53
C ASN A 83 -3.33 1.16 0.24
N LEU A 84 -2.43 1.26 1.23
CA LEU A 84 -2.18 2.50 1.97
C LEU A 84 -1.62 3.60 1.05
N ILE A 85 -0.70 3.25 0.14
CA ILE A 85 -0.15 4.19 -0.85
C ILE A 85 -1.26 4.74 -1.75
N GLU A 86 -2.17 3.87 -2.23
CA GLU A 86 -3.31 4.27 -3.05
C GLU A 86 -4.32 5.16 -2.29
N GLN A 87 -4.60 4.83 -1.03
CA GLN A 87 -5.44 5.64 -0.15
C GLN A 87 -4.84 7.03 0.09
N LEU A 88 -3.55 7.09 0.43
CA LEU A 88 -2.86 8.34 0.66
C LEU A 88 -2.85 9.24 -0.59
N GLY A 89 -2.65 8.66 -1.78
CA GLY A 89 -2.80 9.41 -3.03
C GLY A 89 -4.20 9.99 -3.21
N THR A 90 -5.24 9.20 -2.93
CA THR A 90 -6.63 9.66 -3.00
C THR A 90 -6.89 10.81 -2.03
N GLU A 91 -6.42 10.70 -0.78
CA GLU A 91 -6.57 11.76 0.24
C GLU A 91 -5.90 13.08 -0.19
N PHE A 92 -4.73 13.01 -0.83
CA PHE A 92 -4.08 14.20 -1.37
C PHE A 92 -4.85 14.82 -2.54
N GLN A 93 -5.43 14.00 -3.42
CA GLN A 93 -6.27 14.50 -4.51
C GLN A 93 -7.52 15.22 -3.99
N GLU A 94 -8.16 14.66 -2.96
CA GLU A 94 -9.31 15.29 -2.30
C GLU A 94 -8.92 16.61 -1.62
N ALA A 95 -7.72 16.67 -1.02
CA ALA A 95 -7.19 17.88 -0.42
C ALA A 95 -6.97 18.99 -1.45
N ASP A 96 -6.32 18.68 -2.59
CA ASP A 96 -6.13 19.65 -3.68
C ASP A 96 -7.46 20.17 -4.23
N LYS A 97 -8.44 19.29 -4.40
CA LYS A 97 -9.79 19.69 -4.85
C LYS A 97 -10.45 20.63 -3.84
N CYS A 98 -10.38 20.30 -2.54
CA CYS A 98 -10.94 21.14 -1.49
C CYS A 98 -10.29 22.53 -1.45
N LEU A 99 -8.97 22.60 -1.65
CA LEU A 99 -8.23 23.87 -1.73
C LEU A 99 -8.64 24.67 -2.97
N ALA A 100 -8.77 24.03 -4.13
CA ALA A 100 -9.22 24.68 -5.36
C ALA A 100 -10.64 25.25 -5.23
N ASP A 101 -11.58 24.49 -4.66
CA ASP A 101 -12.96 24.92 -4.41
C ASP A 101 -13.00 26.13 -3.47
N MET A 102 -12.21 26.13 -2.39
CA MET A 102 -12.10 27.27 -1.46
C MET A 102 -11.60 28.54 -2.16
N VAL A 103 -10.59 28.43 -3.05
CA VAL A 103 -10.08 29.57 -3.80
C VAL A 103 -11.15 30.14 -4.73
N SER A 104 -11.86 29.26 -5.46
CA SER A 104 -12.90 29.69 -6.40
C SER A 104 -13.99 30.54 -5.73
N HIS A 105 -14.38 30.15 -4.51
CA HIS A 105 -15.38 30.84 -3.69
C HIS A 105 -14.86 32.13 -3.03
N LEU A 106 -13.56 32.31 -2.86
CA LEU A 106 -12.96 33.55 -2.34
C LEU A 106 -12.69 34.58 -3.46
N SER A 107 -12.60 34.13 -4.71
CA SER A 107 -12.41 34.97 -5.90
C SER A 107 -13.72 35.44 -6.56
N SER A 108 -14.88 35.06 -6.00
CA SER A 108 -16.23 35.47 -6.44
C SER A 108 -16.87 36.43 -5.44
#